data_AF-A0A817NMU5-F1
#
_entry.id   AF-A0A817NMU5-F1
#
_cell.length_a   1.000
_cell.length_b   1.000
_cell.length_c   1.000
_cell.angle_alpha   90.00
_cell.angle_beta   90.00
_cell.angle_gamma   90.00
#
_symmetry.space_group_name_H-M   'P 1'
#
loop_
_entity.id
_entity.type
_entity.pdbx_description
1 polymer ?
#
loop_
_entity_poly.entity_id
_entity_poly.type
_entity_poly.pdbx_seq_one_letter_code
_entity_poly.pdbx_strand_id
1 'polypeptide(L)' 'MQQYSSDVLTFWKLNTDELPHLSILARQIHSIPATSAGIERQFSIAGLTLTDRRSCLDPEQLDNILCIRAMSKLDGKT' A
#
# COMPACT_ATOMS: atom_id res chain seq x y z
N MET A 1 -4.69 28.25 19.69
CA MET A 1 -4.43 26.83 20.03
C MET A 1 -4.41 26.06 18.71
N GLN A 2 -3.24 25.56 18.29
CA GLN A 2 -3.17 24.79 17.05
C GLN A 2 -3.93 23.47 17.26
N GLN A 3 -4.95 23.25 16.45
CA GLN A 3 -5.72 22.02 16.45
C GLN A 3 -4.82 20.92 15.86
N TYR A 4 -4.37 19.97 16.69
CA TYR A 4 -3.63 18.82 16.21
C TYR A 4 -4.58 17.98 15.35
N SER A 5 -4.33 17.95 14.05
CA SER A 5 -5.04 17.06 13.13
C SER A 5 -4.90 15.63 13.66
N SER A 6 -6.01 14.87 13.70
CA SER A 6 -5.98 13.43 14.01
C SER A 6 -5.22 12.61 12.96
N ASP A 7 -4.84 13.22 11.83
CA ASP A 7 -3.99 12.63 10.81
C ASP A 7 -2.50 12.91 11.07
N VAL A 8 -1.81 11.87 11.54
CA VAL A 8 -0.37 11.85 11.80
C VAL A 8 0.47 12.17 10.55
N LEU A 9 -0.01 11.82 9.35
CA LEU A 9 0.71 12.09 8.10
C LEU A 9 0.68 13.59 7.77
N THR A 10 -0.45 14.23 8.00
CA THR A 10 -0.59 15.69 7.87
C THR A 10 0.33 16.43 8.84
N PHE A 11 0.43 15.95 10.09
CA PHE A 11 1.38 16.53 11.05
C PHE A 11 2.81 16.51 10.53
N TRP A 12 3.32 15.34 10.12
CA TRP A 12 4.71 15.23 9.63
C TRP A 12 4.96 16.00 8.35
N LYS A 13 3.94 16.14 7.50
CA LYS A 13 4.02 16.96 6.28
C LYS A 13 4.20 18.45 6.60
N LEU A 14 3.45 18.97 7.57
CA LEU A 14 3.52 20.38 7.98
C LEU A 14 4.84 20.71 8.70
N ASN A 15 5.44 19.75 9.39
CA ASN A 15 6.68 19.93 10.14
C ASN A 15 7.94 19.56 9.33
N THR A 16 7.85 19.46 8.00
CA THR A 16 8.99 19.12 7.15
C THR A 16 10.09 20.17 7.18
N ASP A 17 9.73 21.46 7.24
CA ASP A 17 10.70 22.57 7.26
C ASP A 17 11.42 22.67 8.61
N GLU A 18 10.69 22.49 9.72
CA GLU A 18 11.27 22.54 11.07
C GLU A 18 12.01 21.25 11.45
N LEU A 19 11.55 20.11 10.94
CA LEU A 19 12.06 18.77 11.28
C LEU A 19 12.37 17.94 10.02
N PRO A 20 13.32 18.36 9.17
CA PRO A 20 13.54 17.76 7.85
C PRO A 20 13.97 16.29 7.93
N HIS A 21 14.89 15.93 8.83
CA HIS A 21 15.34 14.55 8.97
C HIS A 21 14.29 13.65 9.63
N LEU A 22 13.59 14.18 10.63
CA LEU A 22 12.61 13.39 11.40
C LEU A 22 11.35 13.14 10.58
N SER A 23 10.90 14.11 9.78
CA SER A 23 9.76 13.94 8.87
C SER A 23 10.03 12.91 7.77
N ILE A 24 11.29 12.79 7.29
CA ILE A 24 11.70 11.73 6.37
C ILE A 24 11.60 10.36 7.05
N LEU A 25 12.17 10.23 8.26
CA LEU A 25 12.13 8.98 9.02
C LEU A 25 10.69 8.57 9.35
N ALA A 26 9.88 9.51 9.82
CA ALA A 26 8.49 9.26 10.15
C ALA A 26 7.70 8.76 8.94
N ARG A 27 7.90 9.36 7.76
CA ARG A 27 7.28 8.88 6.52
C ARG A 27 7.67 7.44 6.19
N GLN A 28 8.95 7.08 6.38
CA GLN A 28 9.41 5.71 6.17
C GLN A 28 8.75 4.75 7.15
N ILE A 29 8.73 5.07 8.44
CA ILE A 29 8.11 4.23 9.47
C ILE A 29 6.61 4.03 9.20
N HIS A 30 5.90 5.11 8.89
CA HIS A 30 4.46 5.06 8.63
C HIS A 30 4.09 4.38 7.29
N SER A 31 5.03 4.23 6.36
CA SER A 31 4.80 3.45 5.13
C SER A 31 4.75 1.94 5.38
N ILE A 32 5.25 1.48 6.53
CA ILE A 32 5.25 0.06 6.89
C ILE A 32 3.85 -0.31 7.39
N PRO A 33 3.15 -1.26 6.76
CA PRO A 33 1.86 -1.71 7.25
C PRO A 33 2.04 -2.42 8.60
N ALA A 34 1.12 -2.16 9.54
CA ALA A 34 1.17 -2.79 10.86
C ALA A 34 0.96 -4.32 10.81
N THR A 35 0.37 -4.86 9.74
CA THR A 35 0.03 -6.28 9.60
C THR A 35 0.22 -6.77 8.16
N SER A 36 0.39 -8.08 7.99
CA SER A 36 0.43 -8.78 6.70
C SER A 36 -0.93 -8.92 6.02
N ALA A 37 -2.03 -8.55 6.68
CA ALA A 37 -3.40 -8.79 6.19
C ALA A 37 -3.66 -8.20 4.80
N GLY A 38 -3.04 -7.06 4.47
CA GLY A 38 -3.14 -6.45 3.15
C GLY A 38 -2.54 -7.33 2.05
N ILE A 39 -1.41 -7.97 2.33
CA ILE A 39 -0.70 -8.88 1.42
C ILE A 39 -1.45 -10.21 1.32
N GLU A 40 -1.87 -10.78 2.45
CA GLU A 40 -2.66 -12.02 2.50
C GLU A 40 -3.94 -11.93 1.67
N ARG A 41 -4.61 -10.76 1.69
CA ARG A 41 -5.78 -10.51 0.85
C ARG A 41 -5.44 -10.57 -0.64
N GLN A 42 -4.27 -10.08 -1.06
CA GLN A 42 -3.84 -10.16 -2.46
C GLN A 42 -3.48 -11.60 -2.85
N PHE A 43 -2.86 -12.37 -1.96
CA PHE A 43 -2.59 -13.80 -2.21
C PHE A 43 -3.86 -14.64 -2.27
N SER A 44 -4.85 -14.36 -1.43
CA SER A 44 -6.17 -15.01 -1.53
C SER A 44 -6.81 -14.74 -2.90
N ILE A 45 -6.73 -13.50 -3.39
CA ILE A 45 -7.19 -13.13 -4.74
C ILE A 45 -6.37 -13.86 -5.82
N ALA A 46 -5.06 -14.00 -5.65
CA ALA A 46 -4.22 -14.76 -6.57
C ALA A 46 -4.67 -16.22 -6.66
N GLY A 47 -4.95 -16.86 -5.53
CA GLY A 47 -5.53 -18.21 -5.49
C GLY A 47 -6.89 -18.30 -6.18
N LEU A 48 -7.73 -17.27 -6.06
CA LEU A 48 -9.00 -17.21 -6.80
C LEU A 48 -8.82 -16.92 -8.31
N THR A 49 -7.70 -16.31 -8.71
CA THR A 49 -7.40 -16.02 -10.12
C THR A 49 -6.84 -17.25 -10.81
N LEU A 50 -6.00 -18.01 -10.10
CA LEU A 50 -5.47 -19.32 -10.48
C LEU A 50 -6.50 -20.43 -10.17
N THR A 51 -7.65 -20.38 -10.84
CA THR A 51 -8.63 -21.49 -10.79
C THR A 51 -8.17 -22.68 -11.64
N ASP A 52 -8.71 -23.88 -11.40
CA ASP A 52 -8.42 -25.08 -12.22
C ASP A 52 -8.60 -24.86 -13.73
N ARG A 53 -9.53 -23.98 -14.13
CA ARG A 53 -9.80 -23.62 -15.53
C ARG A 53 -8.79 -22.62 -16.13
N ARG A 54 -7.93 -22.04 -15.32
CA ARG A 54 -6.89 -21.05 -15.67
C ARG A 54 -5.50 -21.48 -15.15
N SER A 55 -5.32 -22.77 -14.90
CA SER A 55 -4.09 -23.35 -14.35
C SER A 55 -2.89 -23.31 -15.30
N CYS A 56 -3.10 -23.07 -16.60
CA CYS A 56 -2.05 -22.88 -17.60
C CYS A 56 -1.63 -21.41 -17.81
N LEU A 57 -1.93 -20.50 -16.88
CA LEU A 57 -1.37 -19.16 -16.95
C LEU A 57 0.14 -19.20 -16.73
N ASP A 58 0.87 -18.46 -17.54
CA ASP A 58 2.28 -18.27 -17.32
C ASP A 58 2.50 -17.49 -16.00
N PRO A 59 3.47 -17.89 -15.15
CA PRO A 59 3.73 -17.22 -13.87
C PRO A 59 4.00 -15.72 -14.01
N GLU A 60 4.67 -15.28 -15.07
CA GLU A 60 4.96 -13.87 -15.33
C GLU A 60 3.66 -13.10 -15.64
N GLN A 61 2.75 -13.73 -16.39
CA GLN A 61 1.44 -13.16 -16.68
C GLN A 61 0.58 -13.02 -15.41
N LEU A 62 0.65 -14.01 -14.51
CA LEU A 62 -0.05 -13.95 -13.23
C LEU A 62 0.47 -12.79 -12.37
N ASP A 63 1.79 -12.64 -12.25
CA ASP A 63 2.42 -11.54 -11.50
C ASP A 63 2.02 -10.17 -12.06
N ASN A 64 2.01 -10.02 -13.38
CA ASN A 64 1.57 -8.79 -14.05
C ASN A 64 0.10 -8.45 -13.73
N ILE A 65 -0.79 -9.44 -13.77
CA ILE A 65 -2.22 -9.25 -13.44
C ILE A 65 -2.38 -8.83 -11.98
N LEU A 66 -1.65 -9.47 -11.05
CA LEU A 66 -1.69 -9.14 -9.62
C LEU A 66 -1.16 -7.74 -9.36
N CYS A 67 -0.06 -7.36 -10.02
CA CYS A 67 0.53 -6.02 -9.93
C CYS A 67 -0.44 -4.93 -10.39
N ILE A 68 -1.01 -5.08 -11.60
CA ILE A 68 -2.00 -4.14 -12.16
C ILE A 68 -3.20 -4.00 -11.22
N ARG A 69 -3.68 -5.12 -10.66
CA ARG A 69 -4.81 -5.10 -9.72
C ARG A 69 -4.48 -4.44 -8.38
N ALA A 70 -3.25 -4.56 -7.91
CA ALA A 70 -2.81 -3.88 -6.70
C ALA A 70 -2.71 -2.37 -6.94
N MET A 71 -2.19 -1.95 -8.09
CA MET A 71 -2.02 -0.55 -8.48
C MET A 71 -3.36 0.14 -8.75
N SER A 72 -4.32 -0.50 -9.44
CA SER A 72 -5.62 0.12 -9.76
C SER A 72 -6.45 0.48 -8.53
N LYS A 73 -6.18 -0.15 -7.36
CA LYS A 73 -6.79 0.23 -6.08
C LYS A 73 -6.24 1.54 -5.52
N LEU A 74 -5.04 1.96 -5.93
CA LEU A 74 -4.44 3.23 -5.51
C LEU A 74 -5.05 4.41 -6.29
N ASP A 75 -5.40 4.20 -7.56
CA ASP A 75 -5.97 5.24 -8.44
C ASP A 75 -7.44 5.59 -8.11
N GLY A 76 -8.18 4.68 -7.47
CA GLY A 76 -9.59 4.87 -7.09
C GLY A 76 -9.81 5.60 -5.76
N LYS A 77 -8.77 6.20 -5.17
CA LYS A 77 -8.81 6.89 -3.87
C LYS A 77 -8.41 8.37 -4.00
N THR A 78 -9.09 9.07 -4.92
CA THR A 78 -9.30 10.52 -4.96
C THR A 78 -10.79 10.77 -5.02
#